data_AF-A0A961KYT5-F1
#
_entry.id   AF-A0A961KYT5-F1
#
_cell.length_a   1.000
_cell.length_b   1.000
_cell.length_c   1.000
_cell.angle_alpha   90.00
_cell.angle_beta   90.00
_cell.angle_gamma   90.00
#
_symmetry.space_group_name_H-M   'P 1'
#
loop_
_entity.id
_entity.type
_entity.pdbx_description
1 polymer ?
#
loop_
_entity_poly.entity_id
_entity_poly.type
_entity_poly.pdbx_seq_one_letter_code
_entity_poly.pdbx_strand_id
1 'polypeptide(L)' 'MRLAFIDWLIIAAFFAISLAIGLAVYRRASSSMSEFFLSGRHMPWWLLGVSMVATTFAADTPALVADIVRNNGVAGN' A
#
# COMPACT_ATOMS: atom_id res chain seq x y z
N MET A 1 24.46 -6.98 3.92
CA MET A 1 24.29 -6.36 2.58
C MET A 1 24.57 -4.86 2.71
N ARG A 2 25.26 -4.24 1.76
CA ARG A 2 25.51 -2.79 1.75
C ARG A 2 24.52 -2.14 0.80
N LEU A 3 23.67 -1.26 1.30
CA LEU A 3 22.71 -0.51 0.47
C LEU A 3 23.47 0.47 -0.41
N ALA A 4 23.13 0.48 -1.69
CA ALA A 4 23.63 1.47 -2.63
C ALA A 4 22.94 2.83 -2.37
N PHE A 5 23.56 3.91 -2.86
CA PHE A 5 22.97 5.24 -2.75
C PHE A 5 21.59 5.32 -3.43
N ILE A 6 21.40 4.61 -4.54
CA ILE A 6 20.11 4.55 -5.25
C ILE A 6 19.00 3.90 -4.40
N ASP A 7 19.32 2.91 -3.57
CA ASP A 7 18.34 2.25 -2.70
C ASP A 7 17.77 3.25 -1.68
N TRP A 8 18.65 4.05 -1.08
CA TRP A 8 18.25 5.13 -0.17
C TRP A 8 17.39 6.19 -0.83
N LEU A 9 17.71 6.54 -2.08
CA LEU A 9 16.92 7.50 -2.84
C LEU A 9 15.50 6.97 -3.10
N ILE A 10 15.36 5.70 -3.47
CA ILE A 10 14.05 5.05 -3.68
C ILE A 10 13.24 5.04 -2.38
N ILE A 11 13.86 4.67 -1.24
CA ILE A 11 13.20 4.67 0.07
C ILE A 11 12.73 6.07 0.44
N ALA A 12 13.59 7.08 0.30
CA ALA A 12 13.24 8.47 0.60
C ALA A 12 12.10 8.97 -0.31
N ALA A 13 12.14 8.66 -1.60
CA ALA A 13 11.09 9.01 -2.56
C ALA A 13 9.75 8.36 -2.21
N PHE A 14 9.74 7.08 -1.82
CA PHE A 14 8.54 6.36 -1.39
C PHE A 14 7.84 7.07 -0.22
N PHE A 15 8.58 7.43 0.84
CA PHE A 15 8.01 8.14 1.98
C PHE A 15 7.57 9.56 1.62
N ALA A 16 8.35 10.27 0.81
CA ALA A 16 8.01 11.62 0.36
C ALA A 16 6.69 11.64 -0.44
N ILE A 17 6.52 10.71 -1.39
CA ILE A 17 5.29 10.58 -2.18
C ILE A 17 4.11 10.20 -1.28
N SER A 18 4.29 9.23 -0.38
CA SER A 18 3.22 8.80 0.53
C SER A 18 2.74 9.94 1.43
N LEU A 19 3.67 10.71 2.00
CA LEU A 19 3.35 11.89 2.80
C LEU A 19 2.70 13.00 1.96
N ALA A 20 3.20 13.25 0.75
CA ALA A 20 2.65 14.27 -0.15
C ALA A 20 1.18 13.97 -0.50
N ILE A 21 0.84 12.70 -0.76
CA ILE A 21 -0.56 12.29 -0.99
C ILE A 21 -1.41 12.58 0.25
N GLY A 22 -0.95 12.20 1.45
CA GLY A 22 -1.66 12.49 2.70
C GLY A 22 -1.89 13.99 2.91
N LEU A 23 -0.86 14.81 2.68
CA LEU A 23 -0.95 16.27 2.76
C LEU A 23 -1.81 16.90 1.65
N ALA A 24 -1.97 16.26 0.51
CA ALA A 24 -2.87 16.73 -0.54
C ALA A 24 -4.34 16.50 -0.15
N VAL A 25 -4.66 15.40 0.55
CA VAL A 25 -6.04 15.02 0.85
C VAL A 25 -6.51 15.39 2.26
N TYR A 26 -5.61 15.72 3.20
CA TYR A 26 -5.99 15.90 4.63
C TYR A 26 -7.12 16.93 4.82
N ARG A 27 -7.07 18.08 4.12
CA ARG A 27 -8.10 19.13 4.27
C ARG A 27 -9.50 18.63 3.92
N ARG A 28 -9.61 17.80 2.87
CA ARG A 28 -10.87 17.20 2.44
C ARG A 28 -11.29 16.10 3.39
N ALA A 29 -10.38 15.22 3.78
CA ALA A 29 -10.68 14.14 4.72
C ALA A 29 -11.16 14.68 6.08
N SER A 30 -10.65 15.84 6.52
CA SER A 30 -11.04 16.47 7.79
C SER A 30 -12.33 17.29 7.74
N SER A 31 -13.00 17.44 6.59
CA SER A 31 -14.19 18.31 6.51
C SER A 31 -15.46 17.68 7.09
N SER A 32 -15.58 16.35 7.11
CA SER A 32 -16.72 15.65 7.71
C SER A 32 -16.41 14.16 7.94
N MET A 33 -17.20 13.48 8.79
CA MET A 33 -17.14 12.02 8.91
C MET A 33 -17.45 11.31 7.59
N SER A 34 -18.33 11.87 6.76
CA SER A 34 -18.65 11.29 5.44
C SER A 34 -17.47 11.38 4.47
N GLU A 35 -16.68 12.44 4.49
CA GLU A 35 -15.46 12.54 3.70
C GLU A 35 -14.34 11.65 4.26
N PHE A 36 -14.20 11.58 5.60
CA PHE A 36 -13.20 10.74 6.23
C PHE A 36 -13.40 9.23 5.98
N PHE A 37 -14.63 8.73 6.15
CA PHE A 37 -14.92 7.30 6.05
C PHE A 37 -15.40 6.85 4.66
N LEU A 38 -16.14 7.69 3.94
CA LEU A 38 -16.77 7.32 2.67
C LEU A 38 -16.14 8.04 1.47
N SER A 39 -15.22 8.99 1.67
CA SER A 39 -14.71 9.88 0.61
C SER A 39 -15.81 10.56 -0.19
N GLY A 40 -16.90 10.92 0.49
CA GLY A 40 -18.10 11.48 -0.15
C GLY A 40 -18.81 10.51 -1.10
N ARG A 41 -18.49 9.20 -1.06
CA ARG A 41 -19.01 8.16 -1.97
C ARG A 41 -18.62 8.37 -3.44
N HIS A 42 -17.55 9.13 -3.69
CA HIS A 42 -17.05 9.45 -5.03
C HIS A 42 -15.81 8.64 -5.45
N MET A 43 -15.37 7.67 -4.63
CA MET A 43 -14.24 6.81 -4.99
C MET A 43 -14.59 5.85 -6.13
N PRO A 44 -13.77 5.77 -7.19
CA PRO A 44 -14.01 4.82 -8.26
C PRO A 44 -13.76 3.39 -7.76
N TRP A 45 -14.53 2.44 -8.30
CA TRP A 45 -14.51 1.04 -7.85
C TRP A 45 -13.12 0.39 -7.92
N TRP A 46 -12.31 0.74 -8.92
CA TRP A 46 -10.97 0.17 -9.09
C TRP A 46 -10.03 0.60 -7.97
N LEU A 47 -10.16 1.84 -7.48
CA LEU A 47 -9.35 2.35 -6.37
C LEU A 47 -9.71 1.63 -5.07
N LEU A 48 -11.02 1.40 -4.86
CA LEU A 48 -11.50 0.60 -3.74
C LEU A 48 -11.01 -0.85 -3.82
N GLY A 49 -11.09 -1.48 -4.99
CA GLY A 49 -10.61 -2.84 -5.22
C GLY A 49 -9.12 -3.00 -4.94
N VAL A 50 -8.28 -2.10 -5.47
CA VAL A 50 -6.84 -2.08 -5.21
C VAL A 50 -6.55 -1.86 -3.73
N SER A 51 -7.25 -0.93 -3.08
CA SER A 51 -7.08 -0.67 -1.64
C SER A 51 -7.36 -1.91 -0.81
N MET A 52 -8.45 -2.64 -1.08
CA MET A 52 -8.79 -3.86 -0.33
C MET A 52 -7.70 -4.94 -0.48
N VAL A 53 -7.23 -5.18 -1.71
CA VAL A 53 -6.14 -6.14 -1.95
C VAL A 53 -4.86 -5.70 -1.23
N ALA A 54 -4.47 -4.43 -1.38
CA ALA A 54 -3.29 -3.87 -0.73
C ALA A 54 -3.33 -3.98 0.81
N THR A 55 -4.49 -3.77 1.45
CA THR A 55 -4.65 -3.92 2.91
C THR A 55 -4.46 -5.36 3.37
N THR A 56 -4.89 -6.34 2.57
CA THR A 56 -4.73 -7.77 2.89
C THR A 56 -3.34 -8.32 2.57
N PHE A 57 -2.57 -7.62 1.74
CA PHE A 57 -1.25 -8.04 1.29
C PHE A 57 -0.15 -7.40 2.15
N ALA A 58 0.02 -7.92 3.37
CA ALA A 58 1.05 -7.46 4.29
C ALA A 58 2.46 -7.78 3.76
N ALA A 59 3.47 -7.08 4.28
CA ALA A 59 4.87 -7.24 3.86
C ALA A 59 5.39 -8.68 4.03
N ASP A 60 4.85 -9.44 4.99
CA ASP A 60 5.26 -10.81 5.27
C ASP A 60 4.61 -11.85 4.35
N THR A 61 3.47 -11.52 3.74
CA THR A 61 2.70 -12.45 2.89
C THR A 61 3.49 -12.96 1.68
N PRO A 62 4.18 -12.12 0.89
CA PRO A 62 5.03 -12.59 -0.21
C PRO A 62 6.17 -13.51 0.26
N ALA A 63 6.78 -13.18 1.41
CA ALA A 63 7.89 -13.95 1.94
C ALA A 63 7.43 -15.36 2.34
N LEU A 64 6.27 -15.44 3.02
CA LEU A 64 5.63 -16.71 3.37
C LEU A 64 5.26 -17.52 2.12
N VAL A 65 4.59 -16.90 1.16
CA VAL A 65 4.18 -17.58 -0.08
C VAL A 65 5.40 -18.07 -0.86
N ALA A 66 6.45 -17.26 -0.97
CA ALA A 66 7.68 -17.66 -1.64
C ALA A 66 8.34 -18.88 -0.96
N ASP A 67 8.32 -18.93 0.38
CA ASP A 67 8.84 -20.07 1.12
C ASP A 67 7.97 -21.33 0.96
N ILE A 68 6.64 -21.20 1.01
CA ILE A 68 5.70 -22.28 0.71
C ILE A 68 5.95 -22.84 -0.68
N VAL A 69 6.04 -21.99 -1.70
CA VAL A 69 6.27 -22.40 -3.09
C VAL A 69 7.64 -23.05 -3.27
N ARG A 70 8.68 -22.54 -2.58
CA ARG A 70 10.02 -23.12 -2.60
C ARG A 70 10.05 -24.54 -2.04
N ASN A 71 9.28 -24.81 -0.97
CA ASN A 71 9.30 -26.09 -0.27
C ASN A 71 8.27 -27.09 -0.82
N ASN A 72 7.08 -26.63 -1.20
CA ASN A 72 5.92 -27.46 -1.53
C ASN A 72 5.40 -27.25 -2.97
N GLY A 73 6.03 -26.38 -3.75
CA GLY A 73 5.54 -25.99 -5.08
C GLY A 73 4.32 -25.08 -5.04
N VAL A 74 3.84 -24.66 -6.22
CA VAL A 74 2.70 -23.73 -6.35
C VAL A 74 1.41 -24.30 -5.77
N ALA A 75 1.22 -25.62 -5.83
CA ALA A 75 0.04 -26.30 -5.29
C ALA A 75 -0.03 -26.30 -3.74
N GLY A 76 1.02 -25.84 -3.06
CA GLY A 76 1.04 -25.71 -1.60
C GLY A 76 0.46 -24.39 -1.07
N ASN A 77 0.12 -23.43 -1.94
CA ASN A 77 -0.44 -22.12 -1.61
C ASN A 77 -1.94 -22.05 -1.94
#